data_AF-A0A420U1E7-F1
#
_entry.id   AF-A0A420U1E7-F1
#
_cell.length_a   1.000
_cell.length_b   1.000
_cell.length_c   1.000
_cell.angle_alpha   90.00
_cell.angle_beta   90.00
_cell.angle_gamma   90.00
#
_symmetry.space_group_name_H-M   'P 1'
#
loop_
_entity.id
_entity.type
_entity.pdbx_description
1 polymer ?
#
loop_
_entity_poly.entity_id
_entity_poly.type
_entity_poly.pdbx_seq_one_letter_code
_entity_poly.pdbx_strand_id
1 'polypeptide(L)'
;MLPVESKDLERLVKLNSILILDVDCWGASYLRNILAHGSANITTKQGNKTLPPELWLDIIERVEYYIDENTYKPVYGVAITSGSPNGSPNGNGTESYLVCNVLEEWTKCRDLTAGNRINAYNRCLHKPSYKLDPEQDRIDKDEKYYFVITKTVQEDSYSIPVSHLRFERDFLFRKIRVPDMIARCEDGECSLCGGDRYLDSARPTNREEALMFCNETEFHRQCYWHGVVCPLCIGGEYADAYLEILKSRCRNCDYDDDDEEEEETEEERAEKKRTRNWIRERYQELGYGQFSYYFSS
;
A
#
# COMPACT_ATOMS: atom_id res chain seq x y z
N MET A 1 -0.16 4.42 -3.59
CA MET A 1 -0.75 5.30 -2.55
C MET A 1 -0.46 6.77 -2.90
N LEU A 2 -1.18 7.75 -2.34
CA LEU A 2 -0.87 9.19 -2.53
C LEU A 2 -0.57 9.87 -1.21
N PRO A 3 0.39 10.80 -1.15
CA PRO A 3 0.62 11.60 0.06
C PRO A 3 -0.62 12.39 0.50
N VAL A 4 -0.78 12.55 1.81
CA VAL A 4 -1.80 13.42 2.40
C VAL A 4 -1.35 14.86 2.33
N GLU A 5 -2.18 15.72 1.72
CA GLU A 5 -1.95 17.17 1.69
C GLU A 5 -2.89 17.89 2.67
N SER A 6 -2.55 19.12 3.06
CA SER A 6 -3.38 19.92 3.98
C SER A 6 -4.83 20.10 3.49
N LYS A 7 -5.07 20.12 2.18
CA LYS A 7 -6.41 20.25 1.58
C LYS A 7 -7.28 18.99 1.76
N ASP A 8 -6.67 17.85 2.08
CA ASP A 8 -7.38 16.58 2.23
C ASP A 8 -7.98 16.39 3.64
N LEU A 9 -7.45 17.09 4.65
CA LEU A 9 -7.62 16.78 6.07
C LEU A 9 -9.08 16.73 6.54
N GLU A 10 -9.86 17.77 6.24
CA GLU A 10 -11.27 17.83 6.65
C GLU A 10 -12.06 16.65 6.11
N ARG A 11 -11.80 16.28 4.85
CA ARG A 11 -12.46 15.15 4.21
C ARG A 11 -12.06 13.83 4.84
N LEU A 12 -10.77 13.63 5.10
CA LEU A 12 -10.23 12.41 5.71
C LEU A 12 -10.81 12.19 7.11
N VAL A 13 -10.87 13.23 7.94
CA VAL A 13 -11.47 13.16 9.29
C VAL A 13 -12.98 12.92 9.21
N LYS A 14 -13.70 13.62 8.33
CA LYS A 14 -15.15 13.44 8.16
C LYS A 14 -15.53 12.02 7.74
N LEU A 15 -14.72 11.40 6.89
CA LEU A 15 -14.95 10.05 6.39
C LEU A 15 -14.34 8.97 7.27
N ASN A 16 -13.48 9.35 8.23
CA ASN A 16 -12.57 8.47 8.95
C ASN A 16 -11.80 7.54 8.00
N SER A 17 -11.37 8.06 6.85
CA SER A 17 -10.67 7.24 5.83
C SER A 17 -9.44 6.57 6.44
N ILE A 18 -9.23 5.29 6.11
CA ILE A 18 -8.02 4.57 6.49
C ILE A 18 -6.84 5.13 5.69
N LEU A 19 -5.76 5.37 6.41
CA LEU A 19 -4.48 5.88 5.93
C LEU A 19 -3.39 4.87 6.30
N ILE A 20 -2.24 5.00 5.66
CA ILE A 20 -1.02 4.30 6.08
C ILE A 20 -0.02 5.36 6.55
N LEU A 21 0.47 5.21 7.77
CA LEU A 21 1.52 6.01 8.38
C LEU A 21 2.83 5.23 8.34
N ASP A 22 3.84 5.78 7.68
CA ASP A 22 5.23 5.36 7.80
C ASP A 22 5.81 6.00 9.08
N VAL A 23 5.90 5.20 10.14
CA VAL A 23 6.25 5.68 11.48
C VAL A 23 7.69 6.20 11.52
N ASP A 24 8.59 5.54 10.80
CA ASP A 24 10.01 5.89 10.78
C ASP A 24 10.24 7.19 9.99
N CYS A 25 9.59 7.36 8.83
CA CYS A 25 9.66 8.61 8.07
C CYS A 25 8.99 9.76 8.81
N TRP A 26 7.91 9.51 9.54
CA TRP A 26 7.29 10.52 10.39
C TRP A 26 8.22 10.93 11.53
N GLY A 27 8.88 9.98 12.20
CA GLY A 27 9.87 10.25 13.23
C GLY A 27 11.05 11.08 12.71
N ALA A 28 11.58 10.73 11.54
CA ALA A 28 12.61 11.51 10.84
C ALA A 28 12.14 12.95 10.55
N SER A 29 10.94 13.11 9.99
CA SER A 29 10.34 14.43 9.70
C SER A 29 10.17 15.27 10.95
N TYR A 30 9.69 14.66 12.04
CA TYR A 30 9.54 15.29 13.34
C TYR A 30 10.88 15.80 13.89
N LEU A 31 11.93 14.99 13.81
CA LEU A 31 13.28 15.39 14.23
C LEU A 31 13.86 16.51 13.36
N ARG A 32 13.70 16.46 12.03
CA ARG A 32 14.11 17.55 11.13
C ARG A 32 13.45 18.87 11.52
N ASN A 33 12.15 18.83 11.82
CA ASN A 33 11.43 20.01 12.28
C ASN A 33 12.00 20.56 13.59
N ILE A 34 12.27 19.71 14.59
CA ILE A 34 12.87 20.17 15.85
C ILE A 34 14.25 20.80 15.61
N LEU A 35 15.11 20.16 14.81
CA LEU A 35 16.46 20.65 14.52
C LEU A 35 16.45 22.01 13.83
N ALA A 36 15.52 22.24 12.90
CA ALA A 36 15.35 23.53 12.22
C ALA A 36 15.04 24.68 13.21
N HIS A 37 14.47 24.36 14.38
CA HIS A 37 14.13 25.32 15.44
C HIS A 37 15.12 25.28 16.63
N GLY A 38 16.19 24.47 16.53
CA GLY A 38 17.28 24.37 17.51
C GLY A 38 17.39 23.00 18.19
N SER A 39 18.60 22.42 18.19
CA SER A 39 18.89 21.07 18.75
C SER A 39 18.84 20.98 20.27
N ALA A 40 18.83 22.10 20.99
CA ALA A 40 18.70 22.13 22.45
C ALA A 40 17.39 21.49 22.96
N ASN A 41 16.42 21.30 22.07
CA ASN A 41 15.14 20.67 22.35
C ASN A 41 15.21 19.13 22.38
N ILE A 42 16.29 18.51 21.88
CA ILE A 42 16.46 17.06 21.87
C ILE A 42 17.46 16.65 22.94
N THR A 43 16.94 16.30 24.11
CA THR A 43 17.75 15.92 25.28
C THR A 43 17.48 14.47 25.69
N THR A 44 18.46 13.82 26.30
CA THR A 44 18.21 12.55 27.00
C THR A 44 17.12 12.71 28.07
N LYS A 45 16.48 11.62 28.52
CA LYS A 45 15.48 11.66 29.62
C LYS A 45 15.95 12.40 30.89
N GLN A 46 17.26 12.49 31.10
CA GLN A 46 17.87 13.17 32.24
C GLN A 46 18.24 14.64 31.95
N GLY A 47 17.99 15.15 30.73
CA GLY A 47 18.19 16.55 30.33
C GLY A 47 19.65 16.96 30.06
N ASN A 48 20.63 16.12 30.39
CA ASN A 48 22.02 16.56 30.55
C ASN A 48 22.93 16.33 29.34
N LYS A 49 22.41 15.72 28.28
CA LYS A 49 23.18 15.39 27.07
C LYS A 49 22.32 15.63 25.84
N THR A 50 22.90 16.33 24.88
CA THR A 50 22.37 16.59 23.53
C THR A 50 23.39 16.09 22.52
N LEU A 51 22.94 15.61 21.37
CA LEU A 51 23.83 15.39 20.23
C LEU A 51 23.94 16.70 19.44
N PRO A 52 25.11 17.00 18.84
CA PRO A 52 25.24 18.05 17.84
C PRO A 52 24.23 17.86 16.70
N PRO A 53 23.73 18.95 16.09
CA PRO A 53 22.80 18.87 14.96
C PRO A 53 23.29 17.98 13.82
N GLU A 54 24.59 17.96 13.56
CA GLU A 54 25.21 17.19 12.47
C GLU A 54 25.01 15.69 12.68
N LEU A 55 25.19 15.19 13.90
CA LEU A 55 24.97 13.78 14.21
C LEU A 55 23.48 13.39 14.13
N TRP A 56 22.58 14.32 14.41
CA TRP A 56 21.15 14.07 14.20
C TRP A 56 20.81 13.97 12.72
N LEU A 57 21.38 14.84 11.87
CA LEU A 57 21.18 14.77 10.43
C LEU A 57 21.72 13.45 9.87
N ASP A 58 22.90 13.00 10.30
CA ASP A 58 23.45 11.69 9.91
C ASP A 58 22.53 10.52 10.32
N ILE A 59 21.94 10.57 11.52
CA ILE A 59 20.99 9.54 11.98
C ILE A 59 19.73 9.57 11.11
N ILE A 60 19.19 10.75 10.83
CA ILE A 60 17.98 10.92 10.02
C ILE A 60 18.23 10.40 8.60
N GLU A 61 19.35 10.76 7.97
CA GLU A 61 19.73 10.27 6.64
C GLU A 61 19.85 8.75 6.62
N ARG A 62 20.41 8.13 7.68
CA ARG A 62 20.45 6.67 7.80
C ARG A 62 19.08 6.03 7.92
N VAL A 63 18.20 6.57 8.78
CA VAL A 63 16.82 6.07 8.92
C VAL A 63 16.07 6.19 7.60
N GLU A 64 16.26 7.31 6.90
CA GLU A 64 15.66 7.54 5.60
C GLU A 64 16.25 6.61 4.51
N TYR A 65 17.50 6.17 4.63
CA TYR A 65 18.11 5.28 3.64
C TYR A 65 17.53 3.86 3.66
N TYR A 66 17.19 3.32 4.83
CA TYR A 66 16.72 1.93 5.00
C TYR A 66 15.19 1.80 4.91
N ILE A 67 14.62 2.20 3.77
CA ILE A 67 13.16 2.23 3.53
C ILE A 67 12.51 0.83 3.60
N ASP A 68 13.26 -0.22 3.24
CA ASP A 68 12.75 -1.58 3.14
C ASP A 68 12.42 -2.22 4.51
N GLU A 69 12.86 -1.58 5.61
CA GLU A 69 12.60 -2.00 6.99
C GLU A 69 11.61 -1.08 7.71
N ASN A 70 10.99 -0.14 6.98
CA ASN A 70 10.10 0.85 7.60
C ASN A 70 8.87 0.18 8.23
N THR A 71 8.56 0.66 9.42
CA THR A 71 7.38 0.31 10.19
C THR A 71 6.19 1.12 9.69
N TYR A 72 5.24 0.44 9.06
CA TYR A 72 3.99 1.04 8.63
C TYR A 72 2.86 0.70 9.61
N LYS A 73 1.99 1.66 9.87
CA LYS A 73 0.77 1.45 10.66
C LYS A 73 -0.47 1.94 9.90
N PRO A 74 -1.55 1.13 9.84
CA PRO A 74 -2.83 1.65 9.41
C PRO A 74 -3.38 2.57 10.49
N VAL A 75 -3.80 3.77 10.10
CA VAL A 75 -4.33 4.80 11.00
C VAL A 75 -5.56 5.45 10.39
N TYR A 76 -6.36 6.15 11.19
CA TYR A 76 -7.50 6.92 10.69
C TYR A 76 -7.68 8.23 11.45
N GLY A 77 -7.99 9.30 10.71
CA GLY A 77 -8.18 10.63 11.28
C GLY A 77 -9.44 10.72 12.13
N VAL A 78 -9.32 11.26 13.34
CA VAL A 78 -10.42 11.42 14.31
C VAL A 78 -10.78 12.89 14.51
N ALA A 79 -9.78 13.76 14.57
CA ALA A 79 -9.98 15.18 14.80
C ALA A 79 -8.85 16.02 14.19
N ILE A 80 -9.14 17.29 13.97
CA ILE A 80 -8.12 18.32 13.76
C ILE A 80 -8.17 19.22 14.99
N THR A 81 -7.06 19.32 15.71
CA THR A 81 -6.95 20.13 16.93
C THR A 81 -5.97 21.27 16.70
N SER A 82 -6.06 22.30 17.52
CA SER A 82 -5.17 23.47 17.47
C SER A 82 -4.40 23.55 18.79
N GLY A 83 -3.08 23.66 18.73
CA GLY A 83 -2.19 23.69 19.90
C GLY A 83 -0.99 24.60 19.71
N SER A 84 -0.33 24.98 20.82
CA SER A 84 0.95 25.68 20.78
C SER A 84 2.07 24.67 20.51
N PRO A 85 3.03 24.96 19.60
CA PRO A 85 4.05 24.00 19.14
C PRO A 85 4.93 23.38 20.22
N ASN A 86 4.90 23.86 21.48
CA ASN A 86 5.78 23.39 22.55
C ASN A 86 5.17 23.52 23.96
N GLY A 87 3.85 23.67 24.11
CA GLY A 87 3.25 24.01 25.42
C GLY A 87 3.73 25.35 26.01
N SER A 88 4.46 26.14 25.23
CA SER A 88 4.96 27.45 25.64
C SER A 88 3.82 28.47 25.55
N PRO A 89 3.48 29.18 26.63
CA PRO A 89 2.38 30.16 26.66
C PRO A 89 2.60 31.37 25.74
N ASN A 90 3.82 31.54 25.19
CA ASN A 90 4.25 32.78 24.52
C ASN A 90 4.66 32.57 23.04
N GLY A 91 4.36 31.41 22.44
CA GLY A 91 4.61 31.15 21.01
C GLY A 91 3.47 31.69 20.14
N ASN A 92 3.75 32.68 19.29
CA ASN A 92 2.76 33.43 18.51
C ASN A 92 2.17 32.69 17.29
N GLY A 93 2.15 31.35 17.30
CA GLY A 93 1.67 30.54 16.20
C GLY A 93 0.83 29.38 16.72
N THR A 94 -0.48 29.42 16.45
CA THR A 94 -1.35 28.27 16.65
C THR A 94 -1.07 27.25 15.55
N GLU A 95 -0.55 26.08 15.90
CA GLU A 95 -0.33 24.98 14.97
C GLU A 95 -1.51 24.02 14.99
N SER A 96 -1.94 23.58 13.81
CA SER A 96 -2.98 22.54 13.69
C SER A 96 -2.34 21.16 13.68
N TYR A 97 -2.99 20.21 14.34
CA TYR A 97 -2.59 18.81 14.44
C TYR A 97 -3.71 17.93 13.89
N LEU A 98 -3.34 17.00 13.01
CA LEU A 98 -4.19 15.87 12.66
C LEU A 98 -4.01 14.79 13.73
N VAL A 99 -5.08 14.47 14.45
CA VAL A 99 -5.09 13.38 15.43
C VAL A 99 -5.60 12.12 14.74
N CYS A 100 -4.73 11.12 14.69
CA CYS A 100 -5.00 9.82 14.08
C CYS A 100 -4.97 8.72 15.14
N ASN A 101 -6.02 7.91 15.21
CA ASN A 101 -5.98 6.67 15.98
C ASN A 101 -5.31 5.57 15.17
N VAL A 102 -4.71 4.60 15.86
CA VAL A 102 -4.19 3.38 15.25
C VAL A 102 -5.35 2.42 14.99
N LEU A 103 -5.33 1.76 13.83
CA LEU A 103 -6.23 0.67 13.53
C LEU A 103 -5.61 -0.64 14.01
N GLU A 104 -5.97 -1.06 15.23
CA GLU A 104 -5.44 -2.28 15.85
C GLU A 104 -6.06 -3.56 15.28
N GLU A 105 -7.36 -3.55 14.98
CA GLU A 105 -8.11 -4.72 14.54
C GLU A 105 -8.82 -4.47 13.20
N TRP A 106 -8.61 -5.39 12.26
CA TRP A 106 -9.30 -5.41 10.96
C TRP A 106 -9.34 -6.82 10.38
N THR A 107 -10.27 -7.06 9.46
CA THR A 107 -10.32 -8.27 8.65
C THR A 107 -9.15 -8.27 7.67
N LYS A 108 -8.24 -9.23 7.77
CA LYS A 108 -7.02 -9.22 6.95
C LYS A 108 -7.32 -9.34 5.46
N CYS A 109 -6.67 -8.49 4.67
CA CYS A 109 -6.76 -8.48 3.21
C CYS A 109 -6.20 -9.76 2.59
N ARG A 110 -5.19 -10.38 3.22
CA ARG A 110 -4.52 -11.59 2.75
C ARG A 110 -5.45 -12.78 2.48
N ASP A 111 -6.62 -12.79 3.09
CA ASP A 111 -7.60 -13.90 3.04
C ASP A 111 -8.75 -13.62 2.05
N LEU A 112 -8.69 -12.52 1.30
CA LEU A 112 -9.69 -12.19 0.28
C LEU A 112 -9.55 -13.12 -0.94
N THR A 113 -10.64 -13.78 -1.31
CA THR A 113 -10.66 -14.80 -2.39
C THR A 113 -11.47 -14.40 -3.63
N ALA A 114 -12.07 -13.20 -3.64
CA ALA A 114 -12.93 -12.78 -4.76
C ALA A 114 -12.88 -11.26 -5.04
N GLY A 115 -13.00 -10.88 -6.32
CA GLY A 115 -12.86 -9.48 -6.77
C GLY A 115 -13.96 -8.52 -6.27
N ASN A 116 -15.20 -9.00 -6.15
CA ASN A 116 -16.30 -8.30 -5.48
C ASN A 116 -15.96 -7.93 -4.02
N ARG A 117 -15.39 -8.86 -3.24
CA ARG A 117 -14.95 -8.61 -1.87
C ARG A 117 -13.83 -7.57 -1.83
N ILE A 118 -12.85 -7.63 -2.73
CA ILE A 118 -11.81 -6.59 -2.86
C ILE A 118 -12.45 -5.21 -3.10
N ASN A 119 -13.43 -5.12 -3.99
CA ASN A 119 -14.11 -3.87 -4.30
C ASN A 119 -14.87 -3.31 -3.09
N ALA A 120 -15.61 -4.16 -2.36
CA ALA A 120 -16.28 -3.79 -1.12
C ALA A 120 -15.28 -3.33 -0.05
N TYR A 121 -14.17 -4.06 0.11
CA TYR A 121 -13.10 -3.73 1.05
C TYR A 121 -12.47 -2.37 0.71
N ASN A 122 -12.15 -2.12 -0.56
CA ASN A 122 -11.64 -0.83 -1.03
C ASN A 122 -12.62 0.32 -0.76
N ARG A 123 -13.94 0.11 -0.89
CA ARG A 123 -14.95 1.11 -0.49
C ARG A 123 -14.85 1.42 1.00
N CYS A 124 -14.73 0.40 1.84
CA CYS A 124 -14.58 0.56 3.29
C CYS A 124 -13.25 1.21 3.69
N LEU A 125 -12.14 0.99 2.97
CA LEU A 125 -10.87 1.72 3.23
C LEU A 125 -11.05 3.23 3.09
N HIS A 126 -11.82 3.68 2.10
CA HIS A 126 -12.08 5.10 1.86
C HIS A 126 -13.11 5.69 2.83
N LYS A 127 -14.07 4.87 3.27
CA LYS A 127 -15.13 5.25 4.20
C LYS A 127 -15.47 4.03 5.07
N PRO A 128 -14.84 3.85 6.24
CA PRO A 128 -15.09 2.68 7.09
C PRO A 128 -16.54 2.58 7.60
N SER A 129 -17.24 3.71 7.63
CA SER A 129 -18.69 3.78 7.94
C SER A 129 -19.60 3.36 6.78
N TYR A 130 -19.04 2.95 5.64
CA TYR A 130 -19.82 2.40 4.53
C TYR A 130 -20.58 1.16 5.00
N LYS A 131 -21.89 1.18 4.80
CA LYS A 131 -22.75 0.02 5.08
C LYS A 131 -22.71 -0.88 3.86
N LEU A 132 -22.16 -2.06 4.06
CA LEU A 132 -22.14 -3.13 3.09
C LEU A 132 -23.58 -3.50 2.70
N ASP A 133 -23.84 -3.58 1.40
CA ASP A 133 -25.10 -4.01 0.81
C ASP A 133 -24.84 -5.33 0.08
N PRO A 134 -25.35 -6.48 0.56
CA PRO A 134 -25.08 -7.77 -0.04
C PRO A 134 -25.44 -7.88 -1.53
N GLU A 135 -26.49 -7.20 -1.99
CA GLU A 135 -26.92 -7.25 -3.38
C GLU A 135 -26.06 -6.35 -4.27
N GLN A 136 -25.82 -5.11 -3.83
CA GLN A 136 -25.01 -4.15 -4.59
C GLN A 136 -23.53 -4.53 -4.60
N ASP A 137 -23.00 -4.94 -3.46
CA ASP A 137 -21.60 -5.36 -3.28
C ASP A 137 -21.36 -6.80 -3.73
N ARG A 138 -22.44 -7.58 -3.97
CA ARG A 138 -22.42 -9.00 -4.36
C ARG A 138 -21.68 -9.89 -3.36
N ILE A 139 -21.86 -9.65 -2.07
CA ILE A 139 -21.17 -10.36 -0.98
C ILE A 139 -22.17 -11.17 -0.15
N ASP A 140 -21.65 -12.03 0.73
CA ASP A 140 -22.48 -12.82 1.63
C ASP A 140 -23.27 -11.91 2.59
N LYS A 141 -24.51 -12.32 2.93
CA LYS A 141 -25.36 -11.55 3.87
C LYS A 141 -24.77 -11.44 5.28
N ASP A 142 -23.91 -12.39 5.64
CA ASP A 142 -23.25 -12.47 6.95
C ASP A 142 -21.86 -11.82 6.95
N GLU A 143 -21.48 -11.14 5.86
CA GLU A 143 -20.21 -10.41 5.79
C GLU A 143 -20.14 -9.37 6.91
N LYS A 144 -19.08 -9.45 7.71
CA LYS A 144 -18.86 -8.54 8.83
C LYS A 144 -18.23 -7.24 8.34
N TYR A 145 -18.32 -6.19 9.16
CA TYR A 145 -17.55 -4.97 8.94
C TYR A 145 -16.05 -5.28 8.93
N TYR A 146 -15.35 -4.78 7.92
CA TYR A 146 -13.91 -4.99 7.78
C TYR A 146 -13.07 -4.25 8.82
N PHE A 147 -13.60 -3.16 9.39
CA PHE A 147 -12.89 -2.26 10.28
C PHE A 147 -13.69 -1.95 11.54
N VAL A 148 -13.01 -1.93 12.67
CA VAL A 148 -13.55 -1.45 13.94
C VAL A 148 -12.89 -0.11 14.25
N ILE A 149 -13.63 0.98 14.06
CA ILE A 149 -13.14 2.35 14.32
C ILE A 149 -13.93 3.01 15.45
N THR A 150 -13.29 3.90 16.20
CA THR A 150 -13.94 4.76 17.19
C THR A 150 -13.85 6.23 16.80
N LYS A 151 -14.79 7.05 17.28
CA LYS A 151 -14.76 8.51 17.09
C LYS A 151 -14.05 9.25 18.22
N THR A 152 -13.59 8.53 19.24
CA THR A 152 -12.87 9.09 20.37
C THR A 152 -11.38 8.91 20.17
N VAL A 153 -10.59 9.92 20.53
CA VAL A 153 -9.13 9.83 20.52
C VAL A 153 -8.68 8.75 21.52
N GLN A 154 -7.79 7.86 21.07
CA GLN A 154 -7.20 6.79 21.90
C GLN A 154 -5.86 7.24 22.51
N GLU A 155 -5.39 6.54 23.56
CA GLU A 155 -4.17 6.90 24.29
C GLU A 155 -2.90 6.80 23.43
N ASP A 156 -2.88 5.89 22.47
CA ASP A 156 -1.80 5.60 21.53
C ASP A 156 -1.94 6.34 20.19
N SER A 157 -2.79 7.37 20.15
CA SER A 157 -3.00 8.17 18.94
C SER A 157 -1.78 8.99 18.52
N TYR A 158 -1.61 9.13 17.22
CA TYR A 158 -0.60 9.98 16.61
C TYR A 158 -1.14 11.40 16.45
N SER A 159 -0.44 12.38 17.01
CA SER A 159 -0.73 13.81 16.80
C SER A 159 0.27 14.37 15.80
N ILE A 160 -0.15 14.46 14.54
CA ILE A 160 0.71 14.84 13.41
C ILE A 160 0.54 16.34 13.14
N PRO A 161 1.59 17.16 13.30
CA PRO A 161 1.49 18.57 12.95
C PRO A 161 1.24 18.75 11.45
N VAL A 162 0.27 19.58 11.09
CA VAL A 162 -0.12 19.78 9.68
C VAL A 162 1.01 20.42 8.86
N SER A 163 1.87 21.21 9.51
CA SER A 163 3.09 21.76 8.92
C SER A 163 4.04 20.65 8.43
N HIS A 164 4.02 19.48 9.06
CA HIS A 164 4.94 18.39 8.74
C HIS A 164 4.60 17.69 7.43
N LEU A 165 3.35 17.78 6.99
CA LEU A 165 2.89 17.23 5.70
C LEU A 165 3.52 17.91 4.48
N ARG A 166 4.34 18.95 4.67
CA ARG A 166 5.04 19.69 3.61
C ARG A 166 6.53 19.41 3.56
N PHE A 167 7.06 18.58 4.46
CA PHE A 167 8.47 18.22 4.43
C PHE A 167 8.80 17.36 3.21
N GLU A 168 10.09 17.30 2.91
CA GLU A 168 10.65 16.73 1.67
C GLU A 168 10.27 15.26 1.45
N ARG A 169 9.97 14.52 2.52
CA ARG A 169 9.59 13.12 2.46
C ARG A 169 8.19 12.88 3.01
N ASP A 170 7.38 12.21 2.20
CA ASP A 170 6.02 11.80 2.56
C ASP A 170 6.05 10.64 3.57
N PHE A 171 5.18 10.72 4.58
CA PHE A 171 5.07 9.69 5.61
C PHE A 171 3.61 9.29 5.92
N LEU A 172 2.62 10.05 5.41
CA LEU A 172 1.21 9.75 5.62
C LEU A 172 0.51 9.65 4.28
N PHE A 173 -0.12 8.50 4.02
CA PHE A 173 -0.64 8.16 2.71
C PHE A 173 -2.14 7.90 2.73
N ARG A 174 -2.83 8.39 1.69
CA ARG A 174 -4.25 8.20 1.38
C ARG A 174 -4.45 7.46 0.06
N LYS A 175 -5.72 7.21 -0.28
CA LYS A 175 -6.13 6.37 -1.43
C LYS A 175 -5.47 5.00 -1.37
N ILE A 176 -5.49 4.42 -0.18
CA ILE A 176 -4.98 3.08 0.10
C ILE A 176 -5.90 2.06 -0.56
N ARG A 177 -5.31 1.03 -1.18
CA ARG A 177 -6.01 -0.13 -1.73
C ARG A 177 -5.58 -1.40 -1.02
N VAL A 178 -6.34 -2.48 -1.21
CA VAL A 178 -6.03 -3.82 -0.69
C VAL A 178 -4.55 -4.23 -0.90
N PRO A 179 -3.94 -4.11 -2.11
CA PRO A 179 -2.52 -4.38 -2.31
C PRO A 179 -1.59 -3.62 -1.36
N ASP A 180 -1.89 -2.36 -1.07
CA ASP A 180 -1.06 -1.52 -0.21
C ASP A 180 -1.17 -1.97 1.26
N MET A 181 -2.36 -2.35 1.72
CA MET A 181 -2.57 -2.94 3.06
C MET A 181 -1.81 -4.26 3.22
N ILE A 182 -1.87 -5.14 2.21
CA ILE A 182 -1.14 -6.41 2.25
C ILE A 182 0.36 -6.14 2.34
N ALA A 183 0.88 -5.31 1.44
CA ALA A 183 2.31 -5.08 1.33
C ALA A 183 2.91 -4.39 2.56
N ARG A 184 2.18 -3.43 3.15
CA ARG A 184 2.72 -2.55 4.21
C ARG A 184 2.23 -2.89 5.61
N CYS A 185 1.04 -3.45 5.77
CA CYS A 185 0.41 -3.65 7.07
C CYS A 185 0.16 -5.14 7.41
N GLU A 186 0.42 -6.05 6.48
CA GLU A 186 0.24 -7.50 6.66
C GLU A 186 1.49 -8.28 6.23
N ASP A 187 2.67 -7.63 6.24
CA ASP A 187 3.98 -8.22 5.91
C ASP A 187 4.06 -8.88 4.53
N GLY A 188 3.18 -8.46 3.62
CA GLY A 188 3.00 -9.11 2.34
C GLY A 188 2.41 -10.52 2.45
N GLU A 189 1.93 -10.99 3.58
CA GLU A 189 1.32 -12.31 3.63
C GLU A 189 0.09 -12.35 2.71
N CYS A 190 -0.03 -13.38 1.89
CA CYS A 190 -1.13 -13.53 0.96
C CYS A 190 -1.47 -15.01 0.83
N SER A 191 -2.68 -15.39 1.23
CA SER A 191 -3.12 -16.80 1.20
C SER A 191 -3.18 -17.35 -0.23
N LEU A 192 -3.53 -16.50 -1.20
CA LEU A 192 -3.68 -16.89 -2.61
C LEU A 192 -2.36 -17.34 -3.24
N CYS A 193 -1.28 -16.58 -3.01
CA CYS A 193 0.06 -16.88 -3.56
C CYS A 193 1.06 -17.43 -2.54
N GLY A 194 0.66 -17.64 -1.29
CA GLY A 194 1.58 -18.04 -0.21
C GLY A 194 2.68 -17.02 0.11
N GLY A 195 2.59 -15.79 -0.39
CA GLY A 195 3.66 -14.79 -0.30
C GLY A 195 4.54 -14.66 -1.54
N ASP A 196 4.45 -15.59 -2.50
CA ASP A 196 5.35 -15.66 -3.66
C ASP A 196 5.08 -14.59 -4.73
N ARG A 197 3.95 -13.88 -4.61
CA ARG A 197 3.43 -12.90 -5.59
C ARG A 197 3.14 -13.48 -6.97
N TYR A 198 3.31 -14.77 -7.13
CA TYR A 198 2.93 -15.54 -8.30
C TYR A 198 2.07 -16.72 -7.90
N LEU A 199 1.26 -17.13 -8.86
CA LEU A 199 0.45 -18.32 -8.78
C LEU A 199 1.13 -19.35 -9.66
N ASP A 200 1.67 -20.38 -9.01
CA ASP A 200 2.30 -21.51 -9.66
C ASP A 200 1.29 -22.22 -10.56
N SER A 201 1.63 -22.32 -11.83
CA SER A 201 0.82 -22.95 -12.86
C SER A 201 0.69 -24.46 -12.69
N ALA A 202 1.52 -25.10 -11.86
CA ALA A 202 1.43 -26.50 -11.49
C ALA A 202 0.37 -26.81 -10.42
N ARG A 203 -0.26 -25.78 -9.81
CA ARG A 203 -1.36 -25.94 -8.84
C ARG A 203 -2.67 -25.43 -9.45
N PRO A 204 -3.52 -26.32 -10.01
CA PRO A 204 -4.70 -25.94 -10.78
C PRO A 204 -5.68 -25.01 -10.04
N THR A 205 -5.85 -25.22 -8.73
CA THR A 205 -6.80 -24.47 -7.89
C THR A 205 -6.47 -22.98 -7.80
N ASN A 206 -5.21 -22.63 -7.55
CA ASN A 206 -4.81 -21.24 -7.33
C ASN A 206 -4.87 -20.43 -8.64
N ARG A 207 -4.71 -21.10 -9.79
CA ARG A 207 -4.85 -20.50 -11.11
C ARG A 207 -6.31 -20.24 -11.47
N GLU A 208 -7.20 -21.20 -11.23
CA GLU A 208 -8.64 -21.00 -11.45
C GLU A 208 -9.15 -19.84 -10.59
N GLU A 209 -8.72 -19.77 -9.31
CA GLU A 209 -8.98 -18.63 -8.44
C GLU A 209 -8.42 -17.31 -9.00
N ALA A 210 -7.17 -17.31 -9.53
CA ALA A 210 -6.58 -16.15 -10.20
C ALA A 210 -7.42 -15.63 -11.36
N LEU A 211 -7.90 -16.55 -12.20
CA LEU A 211 -8.69 -16.22 -13.38
C LEU A 211 -10.05 -15.66 -12.96
N MET A 212 -10.66 -16.19 -11.88
CA MET A 212 -11.86 -15.60 -11.30
C MET A 212 -11.64 -14.16 -10.82
N PHE A 213 -10.46 -13.82 -10.28
CA PHE A 213 -10.14 -12.42 -9.93
C PHE A 213 -10.08 -11.49 -11.15
N CYS A 214 -9.64 -12.02 -12.28
CA CYS A 214 -9.51 -11.29 -13.54
C CYS A 214 -10.80 -11.34 -14.39
N ASN A 215 -11.90 -11.87 -13.86
CA ASN A 215 -13.15 -12.17 -14.59
C ASN A 215 -12.92 -13.01 -15.86
N GLU A 216 -11.87 -13.82 -15.87
CA GLU A 216 -11.54 -14.70 -16.98
C GLU A 216 -12.01 -16.13 -16.70
N THR A 217 -12.62 -16.74 -17.70
CA THR A 217 -13.16 -18.11 -17.60
C THR A 217 -12.45 -19.10 -18.54
N GLU A 218 -11.72 -18.57 -19.53
CA GLU A 218 -11.08 -19.36 -20.58
C GLU A 218 -9.62 -18.96 -20.74
N PHE A 219 -8.76 -19.44 -19.83
CA PHE A 219 -7.33 -19.44 -20.10
C PHE A 219 -6.97 -20.77 -20.75
N HIS A 220 -6.32 -20.72 -21.92
CA HIS A 220 -5.90 -21.92 -22.67
C HIS A 220 -5.20 -22.91 -21.75
N ARG A 221 -5.82 -24.07 -21.55
CA ARG A 221 -5.36 -25.13 -20.65
C ARG A 221 -3.90 -25.51 -20.95
N GLN A 222 -3.48 -25.47 -22.21
CA GLN A 222 -2.18 -25.96 -22.66
C GLN A 222 -0.96 -25.11 -22.21
N CYS A 223 -1.17 -23.89 -21.72
CA CYS A 223 -0.08 -23.06 -21.18
C CYS A 223 0.15 -23.29 -19.68
N TYR A 224 0.41 -24.55 -19.30
CA TYR A 224 0.65 -24.99 -17.91
C TYR A 224 1.99 -24.53 -17.32
N TRP A 225 2.86 -23.89 -18.09
CA TRP A 225 4.24 -23.56 -17.68
C TRP A 225 4.46 -22.09 -17.31
N HIS A 226 3.49 -21.20 -17.60
CA HIS A 226 3.62 -19.78 -17.32
C HIS A 226 2.91 -19.43 -16.00
N GLY A 227 3.69 -19.04 -14.98
CA GLY A 227 3.15 -18.48 -13.75
C GLY A 227 2.42 -17.16 -13.98
N VAL A 228 1.36 -16.89 -13.21
CA VAL A 228 0.56 -15.66 -13.30
C VAL A 228 0.86 -14.78 -12.09
N VAL A 229 0.98 -13.46 -12.28
CA VAL A 229 1.11 -12.52 -11.15
C VAL A 229 -0.12 -12.59 -10.24
N CYS A 230 0.06 -12.48 -8.93
CA CYS A 230 -1.03 -12.60 -7.97
C CYS A 230 -1.93 -11.34 -8.00
N PRO A 231 -3.20 -11.43 -8.44
CA PRO A 231 -4.09 -10.27 -8.58
C PRO A 231 -4.39 -9.60 -7.24
N LEU A 232 -4.38 -10.35 -6.14
CA LEU A 232 -4.59 -9.81 -4.80
C LEU A 232 -3.40 -8.95 -4.33
N CYS A 233 -2.17 -9.38 -4.64
CA CYS A 233 -0.96 -8.68 -4.22
C CYS A 233 -0.64 -7.45 -5.06
N ILE A 234 -0.87 -7.50 -6.38
CA ILE A 234 -0.50 -6.40 -7.29
C ILE A 234 -1.69 -5.48 -7.63
N GLY A 235 -2.91 -6.03 -7.60
CA GLY A 235 -4.15 -5.41 -8.04
C GLY A 235 -4.65 -5.99 -9.37
N GLY A 236 -5.97 -6.17 -9.50
CA GLY A 236 -6.60 -6.80 -10.67
C GLY A 236 -6.19 -6.18 -12.00
N GLU A 237 -6.18 -4.85 -12.09
CA GLU A 237 -5.81 -4.11 -13.32
C GLU A 237 -4.42 -4.48 -13.88
N TYR A 238 -3.44 -4.76 -13.01
CA TYR A 238 -2.09 -5.17 -13.43
C TYR A 238 -2.04 -6.65 -13.77
N ALA A 239 -2.81 -7.48 -13.08
CA ALA A 239 -2.91 -8.90 -13.37
C ALA A 239 -3.61 -9.15 -14.70
N ASP A 240 -4.70 -8.41 -14.99
CA ASP A 240 -5.40 -8.45 -16.27
C ASP A 240 -4.46 -8.08 -17.42
N ALA A 241 -3.71 -6.98 -17.28
CA ALA A 241 -2.72 -6.57 -18.27
C ALA A 241 -1.61 -7.61 -18.47
N TYR A 242 -1.19 -8.30 -17.40
CA TYR A 242 -0.23 -9.39 -17.49
C TYR A 242 -0.79 -10.61 -18.22
N LEU A 243 -2.05 -10.96 -17.94
CA LEU A 243 -2.74 -12.07 -18.60
C LEU A 243 -2.86 -11.86 -20.11
N GLU A 244 -3.12 -10.64 -20.58
CA GLU A 244 -3.15 -10.33 -22.01
C GLU A 244 -1.77 -10.57 -22.69
N ILE A 245 -0.67 -10.25 -22.01
CA ILE A 245 0.69 -10.59 -22.48
C ILE A 245 0.86 -12.11 -22.56
N LEU A 246 0.35 -12.86 -21.59
CA LEU A 246 0.47 -14.32 -21.59
C LEU A 246 -0.39 -14.96 -22.68
N LYS A 247 -1.64 -14.50 -22.87
CA LYS A 247 -2.55 -14.99 -23.91
C LYS A 247 -1.96 -14.82 -25.31
N SER A 248 -1.37 -13.66 -25.61
CA SER A 248 -0.68 -13.43 -26.89
C SER A 248 0.54 -14.33 -27.09
N ARG A 249 1.16 -14.84 -26.02
CA ARG A 249 2.27 -15.81 -26.10
C ARG A 249 1.78 -17.25 -26.30
N CYS A 250 0.60 -17.58 -25.77
CA CYS A 250 0.01 -18.91 -25.84
C CYS A 250 -0.80 -19.17 -27.12
N ARG A 251 -1.18 -18.14 -27.88
CA ARG A 251 -1.72 -18.36 -29.24
C ARG A 251 -0.71 -19.06 -30.17
N ASN A 252 0.59 -19.00 -29.84
CA ASN A 252 1.66 -19.61 -30.61
C ASN A 252 2.07 -21.00 -30.09
N CYS A 253 1.32 -21.63 -29.17
CA CYS A 253 1.66 -22.96 -28.63
C CYS A 253 0.71 -24.08 -29.07
N ASP A 254 -0.15 -23.83 -30.07
CA ASP A 254 -0.85 -24.89 -30.77
C ASP A 254 0.20 -25.66 -31.59
N TYR A 255 0.57 -26.84 -31.09
CA TYR A 255 1.38 -27.81 -31.82
C TYR A 255 0.56 -28.34 -33.00
N ASP A 256 0.61 -27.63 -34.13
CA ASP A 256 0.44 -28.22 -35.45
C ASP A 256 1.71 -27.85 -36.25
N ASP A 257 2.36 -28.88 -36.80
CA ASP A 257 3.67 -28.92 -37.48
C ASP A 257 3.76 -28.09 -38.78
N ASP A 258 3.21 -26.87 -38.83
CA ASP A 258 3.41 -25.91 -39.92
C ASP A 258 3.96 -24.60 -39.34
N ASP A 259 5.29 -24.55 -39.24
CA ASP A 259 6.14 -23.43 -38.80
C ASP A 259 5.88 -22.11 -39.57
N GLU A 260 4.81 -21.41 -39.23
CA GLU A 260 4.76 -19.96 -39.32
C GLU A 260 4.66 -19.42 -37.89
N GLU A 261 5.80 -19.35 -37.17
CA GLU A 261 5.92 -18.43 -36.05
C GLU A 261 5.55 -17.04 -36.61
N GLU A 262 4.32 -16.57 -36.36
CA GLU A 262 3.96 -15.19 -36.66
C GLU A 262 5.00 -14.31 -35.97
N GLU A 263 5.91 -13.72 -36.76
CA GLU A 263 6.99 -12.91 -36.24
C GLU A 263 6.38 -11.76 -35.44
N GLU A 264 6.53 -11.83 -34.11
CA GLU A 264 6.10 -10.78 -33.21
C GLU A 264 6.66 -9.45 -33.71
N THR A 265 5.77 -8.53 -34.02
CA THR A 265 6.15 -7.23 -34.56
C THR A 265 7.00 -6.47 -33.54
N GLU A 266 7.85 -5.57 -34.00
CA GLU A 266 8.65 -4.73 -33.10
C GLU A 266 7.76 -3.90 -32.15
N GLU A 267 6.58 -3.51 -32.63
CA GLU A 267 5.56 -2.79 -31.85
C GLU A 267 4.99 -3.64 -30.71
N GLU A 268 4.57 -4.88 -30.99
CA GLU A 268 4.07 -5.82 -29.97
C GLU A 268 5.15 -6.15 -28.94
N ARG A 269 6.40 -6.36 -29.39
CA ARG A 269 7.54 -6.60 -28.51
C ARG A 269 7.79 -5.40 -27.59
N ALA A 270 7.73 -4.18 -28.13
CA ALA A 270 7.88 -2.95 -27.36
C ALA A 270 6.74 -2.78 -26.35
N GLU A 271 5.49 -3.08 -26.72
CA GLU A 271 4.33 -3.03 -25.82
C GLU A 271 4.45 -4.03 -24.67
N LYS A 272 4.73 -5.31 -24.95
CA LYS A 272 4.93 -6.32 -23.89
C LYS A 272 6.06 -5.92 -22.94
N LYS A 273 7.15 -5.32 -23.45
CA LYS A 273 8.24 -4.79 -22.62
C LYS A 273 7.77 -3.64 -21.73
N ARG A 274 6.99 -2.70 -22.26
CA ARG A 274 6.40 -1.60 -21.48
C ARG A 274 5.51 -2.13 -20.35
N THR A 275 4.62 -3.07 -20.65
CA THR A 275 3.71 -3.63 -19.64
C THR A 275 4.45 -4.43 -18.57
N ARG A 276 5.49 -5.21 -18.92
CA ARG A 276 6.33 -5.89 -17.93
C ARG A 276 7.07 -4.91 -17.01
N ASN A 277 7.59 -3.81 -17.56
CA ASN A 277 8.23 -2.77 -16.75
C ASN A 277 7.22 -2.09 -15.82
N TRP A 278 6.03 -1.76 -16.32
CA TRP A 278 4.95 -1.18 -15.53
C TRP A 278 4.52 -2.07 -14.34
N ILE A 279 4.43 -3.39 -14.57
CA ILE A 279 4.17 -4.38 -13.51
C ILE A 279 5.30 -4.40 -12.47
N ARG A 280 6.56 -4.36 -12.92
CA ARG A 280 7.73 -4.34 -12.03
C ARG A 280 7.76 -3.08 -11.18
N GLU A 281 7.52 -1.91 -11.78
CA GLU A 281 7.41 -0.63 -11.10
C GLU A 281 6.33 -0.71 -10.02
N ARG A 282 5.18 -1.33 -10.33
CA ARG A 282 4.12 -1.50 -9.33
C ARG A 282 4.55 -2.35 -8.12
N TYR A 283 5.29 -3.44 -8.32
CA TYR A 283 5.82 -4.22 -7.20
C TYR A 283 6.83 -3.43 -6.36
N GLN A 284 7.66 -2.61 -7.00
CA GLN A 284 8.60 -1.71 -6.32
C GLN A 284 7.86 -0.64 -5.50
N GLU A 285 6.83 0.00 -6.06
CA GLU A 285 5.97 0.94 -5.33
C GLU A 285 5.34 0.30 -4.08
N LEU A 286 4.89 -0.94 -4.22
CA LEU A 286 4.31 -1.71 -3.13
C LEU A 286 5.34 -2.11 -2.07
N GLY A 287 6.64 -2.02 -2.36
CA GLY A 287 7.71 -2.33 -1.40
C GLY A 287 8.07 -3.80 -1.34
N TYR A 288 7.71 -4.59 -2.36
CA TYR A 288 8.05 -6.02 -2.42
C TYR A 288 9.52 -6.29 -2.84
N GLY A 289 10.43 -5.31 -2.66
CA GLY A 289 11.86 -5.42 -2.99
C GLY A 289 12.18 -5.52 -4.49
N GLN A 290 13.45 -5.77 -4.82
CA GLN A 290 13.88 -6.04 -6.20
C GLN A 290 13.33 -7.39 -6.66
N PHE A 291 12.28 -7.29 -7.44
CA PHE A 291 11.54 -8.41 -7.95
C PHE A 291 12.33 -9.12 -9.07
N SER A 292 13.05 -10.19 -8.72
CA SER A 292 13.87 -10.99 -9.64
C SER A 292 12.98 -11.90 -10.49
N TYR A 293 12.68 -11.46 -11.71
CA TYR A 293 12.17 -12.35 -12.75
C TYR A 293 13.21 -13.43 -13.06
N TYR A 294 12.84 -14.70 -12.93
CA TYR A 294 13.48 -15.76 -13.73
C TYR A 294 13.03 -15.60 -15.19
N PHE A 295 13.60 -14.61 -15.89
CA PHE A 295 13.78 -14.62 -17.34
C PHE A 295 15.27 -14.63 -17.60
N SER A 296 15.87 -15.80 -17.44
CA SER A 296 17.09 -16.13 -18.18
C SER A 296 16.65 -16.97 -19.37
N SER A 297 17.02 -16.51 -20.56
CA SER A 297 16.76 -17.08 -21.91
C SER A 297 15.36 -16.87 -22.47
#